data_AF-A0A971C0R2-F1
#
_entry.id   AF-A0A971C0R2-F1
#
_cell.length_a   1.000
_cell.length_b   1.000
_cell.length_c   1.000
_cell.angle_alpha   90.00
_cell.angle_beta   90.00
_cell.angle_gamma   90.00
#
_symmetry.space_group_name_H-M   'P 1'
#
loop_
_entity.id
_entity.type
_entity.pdbx_description
1 polymer ?
#
loop_
_entity_poly.entity_id
_entity_poly.type
_entity_poly.pdbx_seq_one_letter_code
_entity_poly.pdbx_strand_id
1 'polypeptide(L)'
;MPETLESAMNAEGGPDWRTSLSPHRPADFSPEGFASPAGRFRPSYFWVWNDRLTQERIRRQLDDMHQHGVGGVCIVPEPPEFRPQLMATALEPEYLSARYFEMVRFAVEECDRLGLAFWLYDEGGWPSGSACGRVVQAQPGLANCRLQPVALPLAAADPTAVVATAWREGDTTICVPGLDREAEGRAAASAYVQVRQAERDASHPVTPDLLDPESTNAFLALTHDAYRGALEPHLGPGRAIECAFTDEPAVPPVQPGLQIPWTPDLLEVFRTEKGYDLLPHLPSLLADPATLDLR
;
A
#
# COMPACT_ATOMS: atom_id res chain seq x y z
N MET A 1 20.81 50.09 6.03
CA MET A 1 21.57 48.96 6.61
C MET A 1 20.61 48.31 7.59
N PRO A 2 20.10 47.09 7.36
CA PRO A 2 19.20 46.49 8.33
C PRO A 2 20.04 46.08 9.53
N GLU A 3 19.69 46.59 10.71
CA GLU A 3 20.19 46.09 11.98
C GLU A 3 19.89 44.58 12.03
N THR A 4 20.93 43.77 12.21
CA THR A 4 20.76 42.33 12.34
C THR A 4 19.93 42.05 13.60
N LEU A 5 19.08 41.03 13.55
CA LEU A 5 18.31 40.54 14.71
C LEU A 5 19.18 40.32 15.96
N GLU A 6 20.48 40.08 15.79
CA GLU A 6 21.47 39.98 16.86
C GLU A 6 21.66 41.26 17.68
N SER A 7 21.51 42.44 17.07
CA SER A 7 21.74 43.72 17.77
C SER A 7 20.56 44.10 18.68
N ALA A 8 19.35 43.65 18.36
CA ALA A 8 18.15 43.92 19.15
C ALA A 8 18.04 43.00 20.38
N MET A 9 18.60 41.79 20.34
CA MET A 9 18.45 40.79 21.41
C MET A 9 19.52 40.86 22.52
N ASN A 10 20.66 41.52 22.28
CA ASN A 10 21.75 41.63 23.26
C ASN A 10 21.72 42.94 24.08
N ALA A 11 20.79 43.85 23.81
CA ALA A 11 20.71 45.17 24.46
C ALA A 11 20.08 45.13 25.86
N GLU A 12 19.35 44.08 26.20
CA GLU A 12 18.83 43.84 27.54
C GLU A 12 19.68 42.74 28.16
N GLY A 13 20.32 42.99 29.30
CA GLY A 13 21.23 42.07 30.01
C GLY A 13 20.59 40.78 30.54
N GLY A 14 19.76 40.12 29.75
CA GLY A 14 19.25 38.78 29.98
C GLY A 14 20.37 37.74 29.89
N PRO A 15 20.15 36.56 30.49
CA PRO A 15 21.12 35.48 30.45
C PRO A 15 21.45 35.16 28.99
N ASP A 16 22.76 35.06 28.68
CA ASP A 16 23.21 34.71 27.34
C ASP A 16 22.60 33.35 26.97
N TRP A 17 21.64 33.36 26.05
CA TRP A 17 20.91 32.17 25.64
C TRP A 17 21.83 31.11 25.03
N ARG A 18 23.05 31.49 24.61
CA ARG A 18 24.08 30.55 24.15
C ARG A 18 24.69 29.76 25.30
N THR A 19 24.63 30.26 26.54
CA THR A 19 25.16 29.63 27.75
C THR A 19 24.08 29.20 28.75
N SER A 20 22.87 29.78 28.67
CA SER A 20 21.69 29.40 29.45
C SER A 20 20.96 28.21 28.82
N LEU A 21 21.47 27.01 29.08
CA LEU A 21 20.85 25.77 28.62
C LEU A 21 19.61 25.42 29.48
N SER A 22 18.51 25.03 28.83
CA SER A 22 17.30 24.54 29.51
C SER A 22 17.61 23.32 30.40
N PRO A 23 17.06 23.23 31.62
CA PRO A 23 17.23 22.06 32.49
C PRO A 23 16.61 20.78 31.92
N HIS A 24 15.82 20.87 30.84
CA HIS A 24 15.20 19.74 30.14
C HIS A 24 15.92 19.35 28.84
N ARG A 25 17.18 19.77 28.66
CA ARG A 25 17.99 19.39 27.50
C ARG A 25 18.15 17.86 27.45
N PRO A 26 17.82 17.20 26.32
CA PRO A 26 18.15 15.80 26.11
C PRO A 26 19.66 15.55 26.29
N ALA A 27 20.03 14.45 26.93
CA ALA A 27 21.43 14.15 27.25
C ALA A 27 22.33 14.07 26.00
N ASP A 28 21.73 13.81 24.84
CA ASP A 28 22.35 13.68 23.52
C ASP A 28 22.25 14.94 22.65
N PHE A 29 21.66 16.05 23.14
CA PHE A 29 21.63 17.29 22.38
C PHE A 29 23.06 17.79 22.12
N SER A 30 23.35 18.20 20.88
CA SER A 30 24.61 18.81 20.48
C SER A 30 24.32 20.14 19.78
N PRO A 31 24.87 21.29 20.26
CA PRO A 31 24.75 22.57 19.55
C PRO A 31 25.29 22.50 18.12
N GLU A 32 26.38 21.75 17.90
CA GLU A 32 26.97 21.52 16.57
C GLU A 32 26.02 20.70 15.69
N GLY A 33 25.45 19.63 16.23
CA GLY A 33 24.45 18.81 15.52
C GLY A 33 23.13 19.54 15.28
N PHE A 34 22.78 20.52 16.11
CA PHE A 34 21.62 21.38 15.87
C PHE A 34 21.90 22.41 14.77
N ALA A 35 23.08 23.03 14.76
CA ALA A 35 23.48 23.99 13.74
C ALA A 35 23.74 23.30 12.38
N SER A 36 24.22 22.06 12.39
CA SER A 36 24.49 21.24 11.21
C SER A 36 23.90 19.83 11.39
N PRO A 37 22.58 19.67 11.19
CA PRO A 37 21.91 18.40 11.39
C PRO A 37 22.34 17.34 10.37
N ALA A 38 22.47 16.09 10.83
CA ALA A 38 22.68 14.94 9.96
C ALA A 38 21.55 14.81 8.92
N GLY A 39 21.84 14.15 7.79
CA GLY A 39 20.89 14.02 6.66
C GLY A 39 19.49 13.56 7.06
N ARG A 40 19.37 12.58 7.96
CA ARG A 40 18.08 12.08 8.46
C ARG A 40 17.18 13.10 9.15
N PHE A 41 17.74 14.23 9.60
CA PHE A 41 17.02 15.32 10.26
C PHE A 41 16.74 16.50 9.32
N ARG A 42 17.03 16.34 8.03
CA ARG A 42 16.82 17.33 6.97
C ARG A 42 15.71 16.85 6.02
N PRO A 43 15.11 17.75 5.21
CA PRO A 43 14.05 17.37 4.27
C PRO A 43 14.48 16.24 3.34
N SER A 44 13.60 15.25 3.16
CA SER A 44 13.78 14.16 2.20
C SER A 44 12.73 14.24 1.10
N TYR A 45 13.08 13.79 -0.10
CA TYR A 45 12.20 13.90 -1.26
C TYR A 45 11.96 12.53 -1.90
N PHE A 46 10.76 12.34 -2.44
CA PHE A 46 10.52 11.28 -3.40
C PHE A 46 11.33 11.54 -4.66
N TRP A 47 12.14 10.57 -5.05
CA TRP A 47 13.00 10.61 -6.22
C TRP A 47 12.52 9.58 -7.22
N VAL A 48 11.72 10.05 -8.18
CA VAL A 48 11.10 9.21 -9.20
C VAL A 48 12.16 8.69 -10.16
N TRP A 49 12.15 7.38 -10.37
CA TRP A 49 12.97 6.66 -11.35
C TRP A 49 12.07 6.20 -12.49
N ASN A 50 11.99 7.00 -13.55
CA ASN A 50 11.10 6.80 -14.70
C ASN A 50 11.83 6.86 -16.06
N ASP A 51 13.16 6.74 -16.04
CA ASP A 51 14.03 6.80 -17.21
C ASP A 51 15.26 5.94 -16.97
N ARG A 52 16.08 5.74 -18.01
CA ARG A 52 17.27 4.91 -17.98
C ARG A 52 18.24 5.34 -16.89
N LEU A 53 18.48 4.44 -15.94
CA LEU A 53 19.40 4.61 -14.84
C LEU A 53 20.84 4.37 -15.30
N THR A 54 21.71 5.29 -14.92
CA THR A 54 23.16 5.10 -14.99
C THR A 54 23.78 5.57 -13.70
N GLN A 55 24.89 4.93 -13.30
CA GLN A 55 25.66 5.36 -12.12
C GLN A 55 26.08 6.83 -12.19
N GLU A 56 26.45 7.32 -13.38
CA GLU A 56 26.77 8.73 -13.60
C GLU A 56 25.59 9.66 -13.32
N ARG A 57 24.39 9.32 -13.82
CA ARG A 57 23.17 10.12 -13.57
C ARG A 57 22.80 10.11 -12.09
N ILE A 58 22.83 8.94 -11.46
CA ILE A 58 22.54 8.76 -10.02
C ILE A 58 23.48 9.64 -9.19
N ARG A 59 24.79 9.53 -9.40
CA ARG A 59 25.79 10.33 -8.68
C ARG A 59 25.55 11.83 -8.87
N ARG A 60 25.40 12.26 -10.13
CA ARG A 60 25.16 13.68 -10.44
C ARG A 60 23.91 14.22 -9.75
N GLN A 61 22.81 13.47 -9.74
CA GLN A 61 21.56 13.89 -9.10
C GLN A 61 21.71 13.95 -7.58
N LEU A 62 22.35 12.95 -6.96
CA LEU A 62 22.58 12.95 -5.51
C LEU A 62 23.54 14.07 -5.07
N ASP A 63 24.60 14.33 -5.83
CA ASP A 63 25.52 15.46 -5.58
C ASP A 63 24.78 16.80 -5.65
N ASP A 64 23.93 16.99 -6.66
CA ASP A 64 23.12 18.20 -6.83
C ASP A 64 22.12 18.39 -5.67
N MET A 65 21.40 17.32 -5.30
CA MET A 65 20.49 17.32 -4.14
C MET A 65 21.23 17.67 -2.84
N HIS A 66 22.39 17.06 -2.61
CA HIS A 66 23.21 17.32 -1.42
C HIS A 66 23.67 18.78 -1.36
N GLN A 67 24.15 19.33 -2.48
CA GLN A 67 24.60 20.73 -2.58
C GLN A 67 23.47 21.73 -2.28
N HIS A 68 22.24 21.41 -2.65
CA HIS A 68 21.04 22.21 -2.35
C HIS A 68 20.39 21.88 -1.01
N GLY A 69 21.00 20.99 -0.26
CA GLY A 69 20.71 20.76 1.14
C GLY A 69 19.62 19.75 1.45
N VAL A 70 19.32 18.87 0.49
CA VAL A 70 18.51 17.66 0.71
C VAL A 70 19.18 16.78 1.77
N GLY A 71 18.36 16.22 2.66
CA GLY A 71 18.75 15.32 3.74
C GLY A 71 18.72 13.85 3.39
N GLY A 72 17.84 13.49 2.45
CA GLY A 72 17.66 12.12 2.03
C GLY A 72 16.71 11.99 0.86
N VAL A 73 16.59 10.77 0.36
CA VAL A 73 15.76 10.43 -0.79
C VAL A 73 14.94 9.17 -0.50
N CYS A 74 13.74 9.11 -1.06
CA CYS A 74 12.93 7.90 -1.15
C CYS A 74 12.75 7.58 -2.63
N ILE A 75 13.37 6.50 -3.11
CA ILE A 75 13.28 6.14 -4.53
C ILE A 75 11.84 5.79 -4.89
N VAL A 76 11.28 6.25 -6.01
CA VAL A 76 9.96 5.82 -6.48
C VAL A 76 10.16 5.22 -7.88
N PRO A 77 10.37 3.90 -8.00
CA PRO A 77 10.54 3.28 -9.31
C PRO A 77 9.21 3.26 -10.05
N GLU A 78 9.17 3.80 -11.26
CA GLU A 78 8.02 3.72 -12.16
C GLU A 78 8.41 2.84 -13.35
N PRO A 79 8.29 1.50 -13.25
CA PRO A 79 8.61 0.60 -14.35
C PRO A 79 7.55 0.61 -15.45
N PRO A 80 7.84 0.12 -16.67
CA PRO A 80 6.87 0.11 -17.78
C PRO A 80 5.53 -0.58 -17.46
N GLU A 81 5.53 -1.55 -16.54
CA GLU A 81 4.34 -2.24 -16.05
C GLU A 81 3.45 -1.36 -15.15
N PHE A 82 4.01 -0.26 -14.62
CA PHE A 82 3.27 0.69 -13.82
C PHE A 82 2.43 1.62 -14.70
N ARG A 83 1.13 1.31 -14.79
CA ARG A 83 0.12 2.10 -15.53
C ARG A 83 0.52 2.38 -16.99
N PRO A 84 0.75 1.36 -17.82
CA PRO A 84 1.39 1.50 -19.14
C PRO A 84 0.67 2.46 -20.11
N GLN A 85 -0.64 2.67 -19.94
CA GLN A 85 -1.47 3.53 -20.78
C GLN A 85 -1.59 4.96 -20.25
N LEU A 86 -1.27 5.20 -18.97
CA LEU A 86 -1.44 6.50 -18.31
C LEU A 86 -0.11 7.15 -17.94
N MET A 87 0.93 6.35 -17.68
CA MET A 87 2.23 6.80 -17.22
C MET A 87 3.33 6.08 -18.01
N ALA A 88 3.61 6.60 -19.21
CA ALA A 88 4.71 6.10 -20.02
C ALA A 88 6.05 6.43 -19.33
N THR A 89 6.90 5.42 -19.21
CA THR A 89 8.20 5.48 -18.53
C THR A 89 9.23 4.71 -19.34
N ALA A 90 10.49 5.15 -19.24
CA ALA A 90 11.63 4.52 -19.88
C ALA A 90 12.58 3.91 -18.83
N LEU A 91 12.06 3.56 -17.64
CA LEU A 91 12.86 2.95 -16.59
C LEU A 91 13.55 1.69 -17.12
N GLU A 92 14.87 1.76 -17.13
CA GLU A 92 15.79 0.67 -17.42
C GLU A 92 16.93 0.77 -16.41
N PRO A 93 17.37 -0.32 -15.76
CA PRO A 93 16.98 -1.73 -15.93
C PRO A 93 15.59 -2.09 -15.36
N GLU A 94 15.10 -3.28 -15.74
CA GLU A 94 13.80 -3.83 -15.31
C GLU A 94 13.69 -3.87 -13.78
N TYR A 95 12.54 -3.45 -13.25
CA TYR A 95 12.25 -3.45 -11.81
C TYR A 95 12.41 -4.85 -11.18
N LEU A 96 13.04 -4.89 -10.00
CA LEU A 96 13.45 -6.10 -9.27
C LEU A 96 14.42 -7.04 -10.01
N SER A 97 15.00 -6.62 -11.13
CA SER A 97 16.11 -7.37 -11.75
C SER A 97 17.41 -7.22 -10.96
N ALA A 98 18.37 -8.13 -11.18
CA ALA A 98 19.71 -8.01 -10.60
C ALA A 98 20.37 -6.66 -10.94
N ARG A 99 20.20 -6.19 -12.18
CA ARG A 99 20.75 -4.90 -12.63
C ARG A 99 20.06 -3.71 -11.96
N TYR A 100 18.75 -3.81 -11.68
CA TYR A 100 18.04 -2.80 -10.88
C TYR A 100 18.60 -2.70 -9.47
N PHE A 101 18.78 -3.85 -8.80
CA PHE A 101 19.39 -3.87 -7.48
C PHE A 101 20.84 -3.37 -7.47
N GLU A 102 21.60 -3.56 -8.54
CA GLU A 102 22.91 -2.91 -8.69
C GLU A 102 22.82 -1.37 -8.71
N MET A 103 21.79 -0.80 -9.35
CA MET A 103 21.58 0.65 -9.36
C MET A 103 21.10 1.16 -8.00
N VAL A 104 20.22 0.42 -7.31
CA VAL A 104 19.77 0.76 -5.95
C VAL A 104 20.95 0.74 -4.98
N ARG A 105 21.75 -0.33 -4.98
CA ARG A 105 22.95 -0.43 -4.14
C ARG A 105 23.91 0.73 -4.38
N PHE A 106 24.16 1.05 -5.65
CA PHE A 106 25.01 2.18 -6.00
C PHE A 106 24.44 3.52 -5.48
N ALA A 107 23.13 3.74 -5.57
CA ALA A 107 22.50 4.95 -5.03
C ALA A 107 22.62 5.03 -3.50
N VAL A 108 22.48 3.89 -2.80
CA VAL A 108 22.65 3.79 -1.34
C VAL A 108 24.09 4.08 -0.94
N GLU A 109 25.08 3.51 -1.63
CA GLU A 109 26.50 3.77 -1.39
C GLU A 109 26.87 5.25 -1.61
N GLU A 110 26.30 5.91 -2.62
CA GLU A 110 26.48 7.34 -2.84
C GLU A 110 25.78 8.19 -1.76
N CYS A 111 24.62 7.75 -1.23
CA CYS A 111 23.99 8.39 -0.09
C CYS A 111 24.84 8.26 1.18
N ASP A 112 25.41 7.08 1.45
CA ASP A 112 26.37 6.87 2.54
C ASP A 112 27.58 7.82 2.40
N ARG A 113 28.15 7.95 1.20
CA ARG A 113 29.26 8.87 0.91
C ARG A 113 28.93 10.32 1.20
N LEU A 114 27.70 10.74 0.92
CA LEU A 114 27.22 12.13 1.09
C LEU A 114 26.60 12.40 2.47
N GLY A 115 26.45 11.37 3.32
CA GLY A 115 25.71 11.48 4.58
C GLY A 115 24.21 11.77 4.40
N LEU A 116 23.63 11.31 3.28
CA LEU A 116 22.20 11.38 2.99
C LEU A 116 21.48 10.15 3.55
N ALA A 117 20.25 10.33 4.03
CA ALA A 117 19.37 9.21 4.34
C ALA A 117 18.78 8.60 3.05
N PHE A 118 18.57 7.30 3.06
CA PHE A 118 17.93 6.57 1.97
C PHE A 118 16.70 5.83 2.49
N TRP A 119 15.58 6.00 1.82
CA TRP A 119 14.32 5.35 2.14
C TRP A 119 13.96 4.39 1.02
N LEU A 120 13.69 3.13 1.38
CA LEU A 120 13.12 2.18 0.43
C LEU A 120 11.68 2.58 0.14
N TYR A 121 11.26 2.33 -1.09
CA TYR A 121 9.86 2.34 -1.48
C TYR A 121 9.57 0.93 -2.01
N ASP A 122 8.57 0.29 -1.40
CA ASP A 122 8.41 -1.16 -1.48
C ASP A 122 7.71 -1.65 -2.76
N GLU A 123 7.34 -0.75 -3.68
CA GLU A 123 6.51 -1.03 -4.85
C GLU A 123 7.10 -0.42 -6.14
N GLY A 124 6.70 -0.95 -7.30
CA GLY A 124 6.91 -0.34 -8.60
C GLY A 124 5.75 0.59 -8.94
N GLY A 125 5.87 1.85 -8.52
CA GLY A 125 4.78 2.83 -8.52
C GLY A 125 3.84 2.59 -7.34
N TRP A 126 2.55 2.87 -7.48
CA TRP A 126 1.58 2.78 -6.37
C TRP A 126 0.20 2.24 -6.79
N PRO A 127 -0.58 1.65 -5.87
CA PRO A 127 -0.30 1.43 -4.44
C PRO A 127 0.53 0.17 -4.15
N SER A 128 1.09 0.10 -2.95
CA SER A 128 1.86 -1.04 -2.45
C SER A 128 1.02 -2.30 -2.28
N GLY A 129 1.70 -3.44 -2.41
CA GLY A 129 1.15 -4.77 -2.14
C GLY A 129 1.05 -5.65 -3.37
N SER A 130 1.39 -5.16 -4.57
CA SER A 130 1.21 -5.90 -5.82
C SER A 130 2.52 -6.28 -6.53
N ALA A 131 3.61 -5.55 -6.29
CA ALA A 131 4.86 -5.64 -7.05
C ALA A 131 4.61 -5.48 -8.57
N CYS A 132 3.91 -4.41 -8.98
CA CYS A 132 3.34 -4.22 -10.33
C CYS A 132 2.50 -5.40 -10.84
N GLY A 133 1.72 -6.03 -9.94
CA GLY A 133 0.90 -7.20 -10.27
C GLY A 133 1.62 -8.56 -10.23
N ARG A 134 2.94 -8.59 -9.94
CA ARG A 134 3.72 -9.84 -9.87
C ARG A 134 3.21 -10.80 -8.79
N VAL A 135 2.60 -10.30 -7.71
CA VAL A 135 2.00 -11.15 -6.66
C VAL A 135 0.92 -12.06 -7.25
N VAL A 136 -0.07 -11.49 -7.95
CA VAL A 136 -1.17 -12.25 -8.53
C VAL A 136 -0.72 -13.06 -9.75
N GLN A 137 0.26 -12.57 -10.52
CA GLN A 137 0.85 -13.34 -11.62
C GLN A 137 1.51 -14.63 -11.13
N ALA A 138 2.23 -14.56 -10.00
CA ALA A 138 2.86 -15.73 -9.40
C ALA A 138 1.83 -16.66 -8.74
N GLN A 139 0.80 -16.08 -8.11
CA GLN A 139 -0.22 -16.84 -7.39
C GLN A 139 -1.63 -16.30 -7.71
N PRO A 140 -2.28 -16.78 -8.80
CA PRO A 140 -3.59 -16.27 -9.23
C PRO A 140 -4.71 -16.44 -8.18
N GLY A 141 -4.55 -17.40 -7.25
CA GLY A 141 -5.45 -17.62 -6.12
C GLY A 141 -5.47 -16.49 -5.10
N LEU A 142 -4.48 -15.58 -5.13
CA LEU A 142 -4.40 -14.40 -4.26
C LEU A 142 -5.08 -13.17 -4.87
N ALA A 143 -5.64 -13.25 -6.08
CA ALA A 143 -6.38 -12.13 -6.64
C ALA A 143 -7.54 -11.72 -5.71
N ASN A 144 -7.75 -10.41 -5.54
CA ASN A 144 -8.81 -9.92 -4.69
C ASN A 144 -10.17 -10.52 -5.09
N CYS A 145 -11.02 -10.73 -4.08
CA CYS A 145 -12.38 -11.18 -4.27
C CYS A 145 -13.35 -10.11 -3.77
N ARG A 146 -14.52 -10.09 -4.39
CA ARG A 146 -15.65 -9.29 -3.93
C ARG A 146 -16.92 -10.11 -4.04
N LEU A 147 -17.83 -9.89 -3.09
CA LEU A 147 -19.19 -10.38 -3.16
C LEU A 147 -20.03 -9.35 -3.92
N GLN A 148 -20.75 -9.79 -4.96
CA GLN A 148 -21.66 -8.92 -5.73
C GLN A 148 -23.06 -9.54 -5.80
N PRO A 149 -24.13 -8.72 -5.70
CA PRO A 149 -25.47 -9.18 -5.99
C PRO A 149 -25.62 -9.44 -7.49
N VAL A 150 -26.17 -10.60 -7.84
CA VAL A 150 -26.55 -10.94 -9.20
C VAL A 150 -27.97 -11.49 -9.20
N ALA A 151 -28.76 -11.10 -10.21
CA ALA A 151 -30.04 -11.73 -10.46
C ALA A 151 -29.80 -12.96 -11.31
N LEU A 152 -30.06 -14.15 -10.76
CA LEU A 152 -29.91 -15.41 -11.48
C LEU A 152 -31.26 -16.12 -11.60
N PRO A 153 -31.55 -16.75 -12.74
CA PRO A 153 -32.57 -17.79 -12.79
C PRO A 153 -32.19 -18.90 -11.82
N LEU A 154 -33.15 -19.37 -11.01
CA LEU A 154 -32.94 -20.45 -10.02
C LEU A 154 -32.28 -21.70 -10.62
N ALA A 155 -32.52 -22.00 -11.90
CA ALA A 155 -31.96 -23.15 -12.59
C ALA A 155 -30.55 -22.97 -13.18
N ALA A 156 -29.98 -21.75 -13.16
CA ALA A 156 -28.75 -21.41 -13.87
C ALA A 156 -27.56 -21.07 -12.96
N ALA A 157 -27.70 -21.23 -11.64
CA ALA A 157 -26.63 -20.96 -10.69
C ALA A 157 -25.58 -22.09 -10.68
N ASP A 158 -24.30 -21.74 -10.90
CA ASP A 158 -23.18 -22.63 -10.55
C ASP A 158 -23.04 -22.63 -9.03
N PRO A 159 -23.25 -23.78 -8.35
CA PRO A 159 -23.19 -23.85 -6.90
C PRO A 159 -21.84 -23.44 -6.31
N THR A 160 -20.75 -23.60 -7.08
CA THR A 160 -19.39 -23.35 -6.59
C THR A 160 -19.04 -21.87 -6.51
N ALA A 161 -19.76 -21.01 -7.24
CA ALA A 161 -19.55 -19.57 -7.25
C ALA A 161 -20.58 -18.80 -6.40
N VAL A 162 -21.63 -19.46 -5.92
CA VAL A 162 -22.75 -18.85 -5.19
C VAL A 162 -22.60 -19.07 -3.69
N VAL A 163 -22.58 -17.97 -2.95
CA VAL A 163 -22.40 -17.98 -1.49
C VAL A 163 -23.77 -18.01 -0.79
N ALA A 164 -24.73 -17.21 -1.24
CA ALA A 164 -26.09 -17.20 -0.71
C ALA A 164 -27.11 -16.83 -1.80
N THR A 165 -28.34 -17.31 -1.65
CA THR A 165 -29.50 -16.86 -2.44
C THR A 165 -30.58 -16.30 -1.53
N ALA A 166 -31.32 -15.31 -2.02
CA ALA A 166 -32.46 -14.76 -1.34
C ALA A 166 -33.64 -14.57 -2.30
N TRP A 167 -34.84 -14.82 -1.81
CA TRP A 167 -36.07 -14.43 -2.48
C TRP A 167 -37.06 -13.83 -1.49
N ARG A 168 -38.06 -13.16 -2.02
CA ARG A 168 -39.09 -12.48 -1.23
C ARG A 168 -40.40 -13.26 -1.26
N GLU A 169 -40.94 -13.56 -0.07
CA GLU A 169 -42.27 -14.14 0.12
C GLU A 169 -43.10 -13.17 0.98
N GLY A 170 -44.03 -12.44 0.36
CA GLY A 170 -44.72 -11.32 1.02
C GLY A 170 -43.74 -10.22 1.44
N ASP A 171 -43.75 -9.88 2.73
CA ASP A 171 -42.79 -8.93 3.34
C ASP A 171 -41.54 -9.62 3.93
N THR A 172 -41.46 -10.95 3.86
CA THR A 172 -40.33 -11.72 4.42
C THR A 172 -39.27 -11.97 3.36
N THR A 173 -38.00 -11.70 3.69
CA THR A 173 -36.85 -12.12 2.88
C THR A 173 -36.34 -13.45 3.41
N ILE A 174 -36.30 -14.47 2.54
CA ILE A 174 -35.82 -15.81 2.89
C ILE A 174 -34.45 -16.01 2.26
N CYS A 175 -33.48 -16.41 3.09
CA CYS A 175 -32.09 -16.62 2.70
C CYS A 175 -31.76 -18.12 2.70
N VAL A 176 -31.27 -18.64 1.57
CA VAL A 176 -30.83 -20.03 1.44
C VAL A 176 -29.31 -20.08 1.21
N PRO A 177 -28.56 -20.74 2.11
CA PRO A 177 -27.17 -21.09 1.90
C PRO A 177 -26.99 -21.94 0.65
N GLY A 178 -26.14 -21.49 -0.28
CA GLY A 178 -25.35 -22.27 -1.25
C GLY A 178 -25.86 -23.49 -2.04
N LEU A 179 -27.02 -24.14 -1.80
CA LEU A 179 -27.52 -25.27 -2.62
C LEU A 179 -28.99 -25.71 -2.35
N ASP A 180 -29.70 -25.89 -3.47
CA ASP A 180 -30.96 -26.57 -3.81
C ASP A 180 -32.07 -26.82 -2.78
N ARG A 181 -33.26 -26.27 -3.10
CA ARG A 181 -34.52 -27.03 -3.07
C ARG A 181 -35.60 -26.44 -3.97
N GLU A 182 -36.25 -27.31 -4.74
CA GLU A 182 -37.40 -26.98 -5.58
C GLU A 182 -38.54 -26.34 -4.77
N ALA A 183 -39.09 -25.24 -5.30
CA ALA A 183 -40.40 -24.75 -4.92
C ALA A 183 -41.16 -24.27 -6.16
N GLU A 184 -42.35 -24.84 -6.33
CA GLU A 184 -43.29 -24.59 -7.41
C GLU A 184 -43.76 -23.12 -7.41
N GLY A 185 -43.71 -22.45 -8.57
CA GLY A 185 -44.51 -21.25 -8.82
C GLY A 185 -43.79 -19.90 -8.89
N ARG A 186 -42.56 -19.85 -9.41
CA ARG A 186 -41.81 -18.68 -9.96
C ARG A 186 -41.67 -17.41 -9.10
N ALA A 187 -40.44 -17.16 -8.64
CA ALA A 187 -39.88 -15.84 -8.32
C ALA A 187 -38.40 -15.79 -8.79
N ALA A 188 -37.87 -14.61 -9.13
CA ALA A 188 -36.43 -14.45 -9.39
C ALA A 188 -35.69 -14.37 -8.04
N ALA A 189 -34.58 -15.11 -7.89
CA ALA A 189 -33.74 -15.05 -6.70
C ALA A 189 -32.60 -14.05 -6.91
N SER A 190 -32.31 -13.25 -5.90
CA SER A 190 -31.05 -12.51 -5.82
C SER A 190 -30.01 -13.45 -5.22
N ALA A 191 -28.98 -13.77 -5.98
CA ALA A 191 -27.84 -14.53 -5.51
C ALA A 191 -26.67 -13.59 -5.22
N TYR A 192 -25.78 -14.04 -4.34
CA TYR A 192 -24.51 -13.39 -4.09
C TYR A 192 -23.42 -14.31 -4.59
N VAL A 193 -22.67 -13.81 -5.58
CA VAL A 193 -21.57 -14.55 -6.17
C VAL A 193 -20.24 -13.98 -5.69
N GLN A 194 -19.33 -14.87 -5.35
CA GLN A 194 -17.93 -14.50 -5.15
C GLN A 194 -17.33 -14.26 -6.53
N VAL A 195 -16.98 -13.01 -6.80
CA VAL A 195 -16.27 -12.62 -8.01
C VAL A 195 -14.81 -12.43 -7.63
N ARG A 196 -13.98 -13.39 -8.05
CA ARG A 196 -12.53 -13.17 -8.06
C ARG A 196 -12.20 -12.26 -9.23
N GLN A 197 -11.38 -11.25 -8.99
CA GLN A 197 -10.97 -10.37 -10.07
C GLN A 197 -10.05 -11.13 -11.03
N ALA A 198 -10.58 -11.49 -12.20
CA ALA A 198 -9.81 -12.12 -13.26
C ALA A 198 -9.05 -11.08 -14.11
N GLU A 199 -9.60 -9.88 -14.25
CA GLU A 199 -9.03 -8.79 -15.06
C GLU A 199 -9.32 -7.43 -14.40
N ARG A 200 -8.35 -6.52 -14.48
CA ARG A 200 -8.60 -5.07 -14.35
C ARG A 200 -8.50 -4.50 -15.76
N ASP A 201 -9.06 -3.30 -15.98
CA ASP A 201 -8.78 -2.50 -17.19
C ASP A 201 -7.28 -2.61 -17.53
N ALA A 202 -6.95 -2.74 -18.82
CA ALA A 202 -5.58 -2.79 -19.32
C ALA A 202 -4.65 -1.71 -18.72
N SER A 203 -5.21 -0.59 -18.22
CA SER A 203 -4.54 0.47 -17.45
C SER A 203 -3.89 0.06 -16.12
N HIS A 204 -4.28 -1.08 -15.53
CA HIS A 204 -3.77 -1.52 -14.24
C HIS A 204 -3.73 -3.04 -14.08
N PRO A 205 -2.79 -3.60 -13.30
CA PRO A 205 -2.80 -5.03 -12.99
C PRO A 205 -3.93 -5.41 -12.02
N VAL A 206 -4.26 -6.70 -11.99
CA VAL A 206 -5.11 -7.29 -10.95
C VAL A 206 -4.40 -7.14 -9.60
N THR A 207 -5.10 -6.61 -8.59
CA THR A 207 -4.54 -6.43 -7.26
C THR A 207 -4.81 -7.66 -6.38
N PRO A 208 -3.91 -8.00 -5.46
CA PRO A 208 -4.11 -9.11 -4.56
C PRO A 208 -5.14 -8.79 -3.46
N ASP A 209 -5.67 -9.84 -2.83
CA ASP A 209 -6.49 -9.74 -1.63
C ASP A 209 -5.61 -9.34 -0.44
N LEU A 210 -5.57 -8.06 -0.09
CA LEU A 210 -4.77 -7.58 1.04
C LEU A 210 -5.33 -8.01 2.41
N LEU A 211 -6.51 -8.63 2.46
CA LEU A 211 -7.04 -9.26 3.68
C LEU A 211 -6.51 -10.69 3.86
N ASP A 212 -6.02 -11.31 2.79
CA ASP A 212 -5.38 -12.62 2.84
C ASP A 212 -3.90 -12.44 3.27
N PRO A 213 -3.47 -13.00 4.41
CA PRO A 213 -2.08 -12.90 4.86
C PRO A 213 -1.08 -13.52 3.86
N GLU A 214 -1.51 -14.48 3.02
CA GLU A 214 -0.65 -15.03 1.97
C GLU A 214 -0.28 -13.98 0.91
N SER A 215 -1.16 -13.02 0.63
CA SER A 215 -0.87 -11.87 -0.25
C SER A 215 0.25 -11.01 0.30
N THR A 216 0.20 -10.66 1.58
CA THR A 216 1.27 -9.90 2.23
C THR A 216 2.59 -10.67 2.21
N ASN A 217 2.56 -11.97 2.53
CA ASN A 217 3.76 -12.80 2.52
C ASN A 217 4.37 -12.89 1.11
N ALA A 218 3.55 -13.08 0.08
CA ALA A 218 4.01 -13.12 -1.30
C ALA A 218 4.62 -11.77 -1.73
N PHE A 219 4.01 -10.65 -1.34
CA PHE A 219 4.57 -9.32 -1.60
C PHE A 219 5.92 -9.11 -0.91
N LEU A 220 6.03 -9.40 0.39
CA LEU A 220 7.27 -9.28 1.16
C LEU A 220 8.40 -10.14 0.56
N ALA A 221 8.07 -11.36 0.12
CA ALA A 221 9.04 -12.26 -0.51
C ALA A 221 9.55 -11.72 -1.85
N LEU A 222 8.69 -11.08 -2.64
CA LEU A 222 9.07 -10.49 -3.94
C LEU A 222 9.87 -9.18 -3.78
N THR A 223 9.54 -8.37 -2.77
CA THR A 223 10.10 -7.02 -2.61
C THR A 223 11.10 -6.95 -1.47
N HIS A 224 10.63 -7.01 -0.23
CA HIS A 224 11.44 -6.77 0.97
C HIS A 224 12.58 -7.77 1.12
N ASP A 225 12.34 -9.05 0.85
CA ASP A 225 13.38 -10.08 0.91
C ASP A 225 14.41 -9.91 -0.22
N ALA A 226 13.97 -9.49 -1.40
CA ALA A 226 14.86 -9.18 -2.51
C ALA A 226 15.73 -7.95 -2.23
N TYR A 227 15.15 -6.87 -1.69
CA TYR A 227 15.88 -5.69 -1.23
C TYR A 227 16.86 -6.05 -0.11
N ARG A 228 16.43 -6.86 0.88
CA ARG A 228 17.31 -7.36 1.93
C ARG A 228 18.49 -8.12 1.35
N GLY A 229 18.26 -9.07 0.45
CA GLY A 229 19.32 -9.84 -0.19
C GLY A 229 20.33 -8.98 -0.94
N ALA A 230 19.89 -7.87 -1.53
CA ALA A 230 20.76 -6.94 -2.27
C ALA A 230 21.49 -5.91 -1.38
N LEU A 231 20.92 -5.53 -0.23
CA LEU A 231 21.30 -4.33 0.52
C LEU A 231 21.59 -4.57 2.01
N GLU A 232 21.60 -5.82 2.49
CA GLU A 232 21.77 -6.17 3.91
C GLU A 232 22.84 -5.35 4.66
N PRO A 233 24.06 -5.09 4.12
CA PRO A 233 25.07 -4.30 4.82
C PRO A 233 24.69 -2.84 5.11
N HIS A 234 23.69 -2.31 4.40
CA HIS A 234 23.24 -0.91 4.48
C HIS A 234 21.91 -0.76 5.25
N LEU A 235 21.32 -1.86 5.76
CA LEU A 235 20.07 -1.82 6.51
C LEU A 235 20.29 -1.59 8.01
N GLY A 236 19.43 -0.77 8.61
CA GLY A 236 19.27 -0.66 10.06
C GLY A 236 19.78 0.67 10.65
N PRO A 237 19.65 0.83 11.98
CA PRO A 237 19.97 2.10 12.65
C PRO A 237 21.42 2.53 12.44
N GLY A 238 21.64 3.77 12.04
CA GLY A 238 22.96 4.33 11.78
C GLY A 238 23.56 3.94 10.42
N ARG A 239 22.78 3.33 9.52
CA ARG A 239 23.15 3.09 8.11
C ARG A 239 22.37 4.03 7.19
N ALA A 240 22.70 4.04 5.89
CA ALA A 240 21.92 4.80 4.90
C ALA A 240 20.42 4.45 4.94
N ILE A 241 20.06 3.17 5.10
CA ILE A 241 18.67 2.71 5.02
C ILE A 241 18.11 2.43 6.42
N GLU A 242 17.42 3.42 6.98
CA GLU A 242 16.72 3.30 8.27
C GLU A 242 15.21 3.08 8.12
N CYS A 243 14.63 3.47 6.98
CA CYS A 243 13.19 3.49 6.76
C CYS A 243 12.78 2.82 5.44
N ALA A 244 11.61 2.22 5.44
CA ALA A 244 10.88 1.82 4.25
C ALA A 244 9.52 2.51 4.24
N PHE A 245 9.04 2.87 3.05
CA PHE A 245 7.75 3.49 2.81
C PHE A 245 6.83 2.50 2.09
N THR A 246 5.60 2.41 2.58
CA THR A 246 4.51 1.63 2.01
C THR A 246 3.38 2.60 1.68
N ASP A 247 2.94 2.62 0.41
CA ASP A 247 2.03 3.62 -0.13
C ASP A 247 0.63 3.08 -0.37
N GLU A 248 -0.34 3.68 0.32
CA GLU A 248 -1.78 3.45 0.13
C GLU A 248 -2.24 1.99 -0.08
N PRO A 249 -1.80 1.00 0.73
CA PRO A 249 -2.36 -0.34 0.66
C PRO A 249 -3.87 -0.24 0.93
N ALA A 250 -4.67 -0.59 -0.08
CA ALA A 250 -6.10 -0.36 -0.07
C ALA A 250 -6.87 -1.63 -0.43
N VAL A 251 -7.86 -1.94 0.39
CA VAL A 251 -8.90 -2.93 0.05
C VAL A 251 -9.97 -2.26 -0.82
N PRO A 252 -10.65 -3.01 -1.71
CA PRO A 252 -11.78 -2.46 -2.44
C PRO A 252 -12.80 -1.81 -1.48
N PRO A 253 -13.45 -0.71 -1.87
CA PRO A 253 -14.43 -0.06 -1.00
C PRO A 253 -15.66 -0.97 -0.80
N VAL A 254 -16.16 -0.99 0.43
CA VAL A 254 -17.48 -1.52 0.75
C VAL A 254 -18.54 -0.60 0.14
N GLN A 255 -19.36 -1.14 -0.75
CA GLN A 255 -20.46 -0.44 -1.40
C GLN A 255 -21.74 -1.27 -1.24
N PRO A 256 -22.52 -1.04 -0.17
CA PRO A 256 -23.77 -1.76 0.08
C PRO A 256 -24.68 -1.74 -1.16
N GLY A 257 -25.24 -2.90 -1.50
CA GLY A 257 -26.06 -3.09 -2.70
C GLY A 257 -25.30 -3.26 -4.02
N LEU A 258 -23.97 -3.14 -4.03
CA LEU A 258 -23.15 -3.27 -5.24
C LEU A 258 -21.98 -4.23 -5.08
N GLN A 259 -21.15 -4.04 -4.05
CA GLN A 259 -20.01 -4.92 -3.77
C GLN A 259 -19.57 -4.84 -2.31
N ILE A 260 -19.11 -5.96 -1.78
CA ILE A 260 -18.39 -6.03 -0.51
C ILE A 260 -17.08 -6.78 -0.76
N PRO A 261 -15.92 -6.30 -0.28
CA PRO A 261 -14.69 -7.09 -0.30
C PRO A 261 -14.93 -8.47 0.31
N TRP A 262 -14.39 -9.49 -0.33
CA TRP A 262 -14.54 -10.87 0.11
C TRP A 262 -13.17 -11.50 0.21
N THR A 263 -12.95 -12.24 1.29
CA THR A 263 -11.73 -13.03 1.51
C THR A 263 -12.14 -14.44 1.92
N PRO A 264 -11.37 -15.51 1.60
CA PRO A 264 -11.82 -16.89 1.78
C PRO A 264 -12.23 -17.27 3.20
N ASP A 265 -11.61 -16.68 4.22
CA ASP A 265 -11.85 -17.00 5.63
C ASP A 265 -12.90 -16.09 6.30
N LEU A 266 -13.50 -15.14 5.57
CA LEU A 266 -14.42 -14.13 6.13
C LEU A 266 -15.56 -14.74 6.95
N LEU A 267 -16.17 -15.83 6.47
CA LEU A 267 -17.27 -16.50 7.17
C LEU A 267 -16.82 -17.13 8.49
N GLU A 268 -15.62 -17.72 8.52
CA GLU A 268 -15.05 -18.35 9.70
C GLU A 268 -14.63 -17.31 10.74
N VAL A 269 -13.92 -16.28 10.29
CA VAL A 269 -13.50 -15.15 11.14
C VAL A 269 -14.73 -14.45 11.73
N PHE A 270 -15.74 -14.16 10.91
CA PHE A 270 -16.98 -13.53 11.40
C PHE A 270 -17.67 -14.38 12.47
N ARG A 271 -17.82 -15.69 12.24
CA ARG A 271 -18.47 -16.58 13.19
C ARG A 271 -17.73 -16.63 14.52
N THR A 272 -16.40 -16.65 14.46
CA THR A 272 -15.54 -16.64 15.66
C THR A 272 -15.70 -15.34 16.44
N GLU A 273 -15.71 -14.19 15.75
CA GLU A 273 -15.78 -12.87 16.38
C GLU A 273 -17.19 -12.48 16.85
N LYS A 274 -18.24 -12.94 16.17
CA LYS A 274 -19.63 -12.49 16.42
C LYS A 274 -20.51 -13.56 17.05
N GLY A 275 -20.10 -14.82 17.03
CA GLY A 275 -20.84 -15.93 17.66
C GLY A 275 -22.06 -16.41 16.88
N TYR A 276 -22.24 -16.00 15.62
CA TYR A 276 -23.31 -16.47 14.74
C TYR A 276 -22.85 -16.53 13.28
N ASP A 277 -23.60 -17.27 12.45
CA ASP A 277 -23.26 -17.47 11.04
C ASP A 277 -23.63 -16.24 10.20
N LEU A 278 -22.69 -15.72 9.39
CA LEU A 278 -22.95 -14.55 8.53
C LEU A 278 -23.83 -14.91 7.33
N LEU A 279 -23.76 -16.17 6.87
CA LEU A 279 -24.35 -16.61 5.61
C LEU A 279 -25.85 -16.29 5.47
N PRO A 280 -26.70 -16.51 6.50
CA PRO A 280 -28.12 -16.16 6.46
C PRO A 280 -28.39 -14.64 6.43
N HIS A 281 -27.42 -13.80 6.77
CA HIS A 281 -27.55 -12.34 6.87
C HIS A 281 -26.91 -11.58 5.71
N LEU A 282 -26.19 -12.25 4.80
CA LEU A 282 -25.63 -11.61 3.60
C LEU A 282 -26.67 -10.81 2.81
N PRO A 283 -27.94 -11.25 2.68
CA PRO A 283 -28.93 -10.46 1.96
C PRO A 283 -29.25 -9.11 2.62
N SER A 284 -29.18 -9.04 3.96
CA SER A 284 -29.38 -7.80 4.71
C SER A 284 -28.24 -6.81 4.55
N LEU A 285 -27.02 -7.26 4.22
CA LEU A 285 -25.88 -6.36 4.00
C LEU A 285 -25.93 -5.64 2.65
N LEU A 286 -26.73 -6.15 1.73
CA LEU A 286 -26.77 -5.72 0.34
C LEU A 286 -28.17 -5.31 -0.12
N ALA A 287 -29.16 -5.32 0.78
CA ALA A 287 -30.46 -4.70 0.54
C ALA A 287 -30.34 -3.17 0.60
N ASP A 288 -31.21 -2.47 -0.11
CA ASP A 288 -31.30 -1.01 -0.03
C ASP A 288 -31.60 -0.61 1.43
N PRO A 289 -30.76 0.23 2.07
CA PRO A 289 -31.00 0.74 3.41
C PRO A 289 -32.39 1.35 3.62
N ALA A 290 -32.99 1.90 2.57
CA ALA A 290 -34.35 2.45 2.60
C ALA A 290 -35.44 1.36 2.73
N THR A 291 -35.09 0.09 2.51
CA THR A 291 -36.00 -1.06 2.55
C THR A 291 -35.73 -2.03 3.70
N LEU A 292 -34.69 -1.76 4.52
CA LEU A 292 -34.32 -2.57 5.68
C LEU A 292 -35.02 -2.04 6.94
N ASP A 293 -36.03 -2.76 7.45
CA ASP A 293 -36.60 -2.50 8.78
C ASP A 293 -35.69 -3.13 9.84
N LEU A 294 -34.81 -2.32 10.44
CA LEU A 294 -33.89 -2.74 11.51
C LEU A 294 -34.57 -2.57 12.89
N ARG A 295 -35.72 -3.23 13.08
CA ARG A 295 -36.43 -3.29 14.37
C ARG A 295 -36.34 -4.66 15.01
#